data_AF-A0A1Q7WYP5-F1
#
_entry.id   AF-A0A1Q7WYP5-F1
#
_cell.length_a   1.000
_cell.length_b   1.000
_cell.length_c   1.000
_cell.angle_alpha   90.00
_cell.angle_beta   90.00
_cell.angle_gamma   90.00
#
_symmetry.space_group_name_H-M   'P 1'
#
loop_
_entity.id
_entity.type
_entity.pdbx_description
1 polymer ?
#
loop_
_entity_poly.entity_id
_entity_poly.type
_entity_poly.pdbx_seq_one_letter_code
_entity_poly.pdbx_strand_id
1 'polypeptide(L)'
;MREEYDRTGSTKQAVIRSLAHTGRLVTCAALILAISFASLTTNPDIVVQMIASGLAFGVLIDALIVRTLLVPALVAIMGHWNWWMPDGLARLLRLPRTTADQPAAA
;
A
#
# COMPACT_ATOMS: atom_id res chain seq x y z
N MET A 1 -5.54 0.62 6.24
CA MET A 1 -6.55 -0.27 5.62
C MET A 1 -7.25 -1.15 6.65
N ARG A 2 -6.53 -1.92 7.48
CA ARG A 2 -7.16 -2.82 8.48
C ARG A 2 -8.04 -2.11 9.50
N GLU A 3 -7.54 -1.07 10.14
CA GLU A 3 -8.34 -0.27 11.10
C GLU A 3 -9.64 0.28 10.51
N GLU A 4 -9.60 0.73 9.25
CA GLU A 4 -10.80 1.27 8.59
C GLU A 4 -11.77 0.15 8.17
N TYR A 5 -11.25 -1.01 7.77
CA TYR A 5 -12.06 -2.20 7.49
C TYR A 5 -12.74 -2.70 8.76
N ASP A 6 -12.00 -2.77 9.87
CA ASP A 6 -12.51 -3.17 11.19
C ASP A 6 -13.63 -2.22 11.68
N ARG A 7 -13.56 -0.94 11.30
CA ARG A 7 -14.58 0.07 11.65
C ARG A 7 -15.82 0.06 10.74
N THR A 8 -15.65 -0.17 9.44
CA THR A 8 -16.73 0.01 8.44
C THR A 8 -17.27 -1.29 7.84
N GLY A 9 -16.56 -2.40 7.99
CA GLY A 9 -16.86 -3.69 7.33
C GLY A 9 -16.72 -3.66 5.81
N SER A 10 -16.34 -2.53 5.20
CA SER A 10 -16.31 -2.35 3.74
C SER A 10 -14.88 -2.21 3.23
N THR A 11 -14.41 -3.21 2.47
CA THR A 11 -13.08 -3.18 1.83
C THR A 11 -12.90 -1.95 0.94
N LYS A 12 -13.94 -1.55 0.20
CA LYS A 12 -13.87 -0.40 -0.70
C LYS A 12 -13.68 0.92 0.06
N GLN A 13 -14.43 1.13 1.15
CA GLN A 13 -14.26 2.34 1.97
C GLN A 13 -12.90 2.36 2.67
N ALA A 14 -12.43 1.20 3.15
CA ALA A 14 -11.12 1.05 3.78
C ALA A 14 -9.95 1.43 2.85
N VAL A 15 -10.03 0.99 1.58
CA VAL A 15 -9.05 1.31 0.54
C VAL A 15 -9.08 2.80 0.20
N ILE A 16 -10.27 3.39 -0.06
CA ILE A 16 -10.42 4.81 -0.40
C ILE A 16 -9.85 5.70 0.71
N ARG A 17 -10.23 5.44 1.96
CA ARG A 17 -9.77 6.24 3.11
C ARG A 17 -8.27 6.14 3.32
N SER A 18 -7.72 4.93 3.18
CA SER A 18 -6.28 4.71 3.34
C SER A 18 -5.48 5.42 2.26
N LEU A 19 -5.95 5.38 1.01
CA LEU A 19 -5.30 6.08 -0.10
C LEU A 19 -5.37 7.60 0.08
N ALA A 20 -6.50 8.14 0.54
CA ALA A 20 -6.65 9.57 0.82
C ALA A 20 -5.71 10.08 1.92
N HIS A 21 -5.49 9.28 2.97
CA HIS A 21 -4.69 9.72 4.13
C HIS A 21 -3.19 9.60 3.90
N THR A 22 -2.76 8.51 3.25
CA THR A 22 -1.33 8.19 3.10
C THR A 22 -0.77 8.54 1.72
N GLY A 23 -1.62 8.75 0.71
CA GLY A 23 -1.21 9.01 -0.67
C GLY A 23 -0.26 10.19 -0.80
N ARG A 24 -0.57 11.32 -0.15
CA ARG A 24 0.28 12.53 -0.21
C ARG A 24 1.69 12.29 0.34
N LEU A 25 1.81 11.61 1.48
CA LEU A 25 3.11 11.28 2.09
C LEU A 25 3.96 10.41 1.16
N VAL A 26 3.33 9.43 0.52
CA VAL A 26 3.99 8.51 -0.42
C VAL A 26 4.47 9.25 -1.66
N THR A 27 3.63 10.09 -2.25
CA THR A 27 4.01 10.89 -3.43
C THR A 27 5.16 11.83 -3.12
N CYS A 28 5.18 12.47 -1.94
CA CYS A 28 6.30 13.30 -1.51
C CYS A 28 7.60 12.49 -1.41
N ALA A 29 7.57 11.32 -0.77
CA ALA A 29 8.74 10.45 -0.66
C ALA A 29 9.25 9.98 -2.04
N ALA A 30 8.33 9.58 -2.92
CA ALA A 30 8.65 9.17 -4.28
C ALA A 30 9.29 10.30 -5.09
N LEU A 31 8.79 11.53 -4.97
CA LEU A 31 9.37 12.71 -5.63
C LEU A 31 10.80 13.00 -5.15
N ILE A 32 11.05 12.94 -3.85
CA ILE A 32 12.39 13.17 -3.28
C ILE A 32 13.39 12.13 -3.83
N LEU A 33 13.01 10.85 -3.87
CA LEU A 33 13.83 9.79 -4.44
C LEU A 33 14.06 9.95 -5.94
N ALA A 34 13.01 10.29 -6.69
CA ALA A 34 13.11 10.51 -8.13
C ALA A 34 14.07 11.66 -8.45
N ILE A 35 13.99 12.78 -7.73
CA ILE A 35 14.90 13.92 -7.89
C ILE A 35 16.33 13.53 -7.48
N SER A 36 16.49 12.78 -6.40
CA SER A 36 17.80 12.29 -5.97
C SER A 36 18.46 11.42 -7.03
N PHE A 37 17.75 10.44 -7.60
CA PHE A 37 18.27 9.60 -8.69
C PHE A 37 18.47 10.36 -10.00
N ALA A 38 17.60 11.33 -10.31
CA ALA A 38 17.81 12.22 -11.45
C ALA A 38 19.13 12.99 -11.32
N SER A 39 19.49 13.46 -10.13
CA SER A 39 20.79 14.11 -9.88
C SER A 39 21.97 13.17 -10.12
N LEU A 40 21.85 11.87 -9.85
CA LEU A 40 22.91 10.90 -10.14
C LEU A 40 23.10 10.66 -11.65
N THR A 41 22.12 11.01 -12.49
CA THR A 41 22.20 10.86 -13.95
C THR A 41 23.22 11.83 -14.56
N THR A 42 23.62 12.88 -13.83
CA THR A 42 24.68 13.81 -14.24
C THR A 42 26.10 13.25 -14.04
N ASN A 43 26.25 12.06 -13.43
CA ASN A 43 27.56 11.44 -13.29
C ASN A 43 28.15 11.05 -14.67
N PRO A 44 29.47 11.23 -14.87
CA PRO A 44 30.15 10.87 -16.12
C PRO A 44 30.30 9.36 -16.34
N ASP A 45 30.08 8.54 -15.30
CA ASP A 45 30.08 7.09 -15.41
C ASP A 45 28.74 6.57 -15.97
N ILE A 46 28.81 5.96 -17.15
CA ILE A 46 27.64 5.43 -17.87
C ILE A 46 26.90 4.35 -17.09
N VAL A 47 27.60 3.55 -16.28
CA VAL A 47 26.99 2.48 -15.48
C VAL A 47 26.10 3.10 -14.39
N VAL A 48 26.62 4.13 -13.72
CA VAL A 48 25.87 4.88 -12.70
C VAL A 48 24.66 5.56 -13.33
N GLN A 49 24.82 6.17 -14.50
CA GLN A 49 23.74 6.83 -15.23
C GLN A 49 22.60 5.85 -15.60
N MET A 50 22.94 4.66 -16.10
CA MET A 50 21.95 3.63 -16.46
C MET A 50 21.18 3.13 -15.24
N ILE A 51 21.88 2.85 -14.13
CA ILE A 51 21.25 2.38 -12.90
C ILE A 51 20.36 3.48 -12.28
N ALA A 52 20.86 4.71 -12.21
CA ALA A 52 20.14 5.83 -11.62
C ALA A 52 18.86 6.17 -12.41
N SER A 53 18.93 6.21 -13.73
CA SER A 53 17.75 6.44 -14.57
C SER A 53 16.73 5.29 -14.43
N GLY A 54 17.19 4.04 -14.43
CA GLY A 54 16.32 2.88 -14.18
C GLY A 54 15.61 2.94 -12.82
N LEU A 55 16.33 3.29 -11.76
CA LEU A 55 15.77 3.45 -10.41
C LEU A 55 14.79 4.62 -10.32
N ALA A 56 15.09 5.76 -10.95
CA ALA A 56 14.20 6.91 -10.98
C ALA A 56 12.84 6.55 -11.61
N PHE A 57 12.87 5.89 -12.78
CA PHE A 57 11.66 5.40 -13.44
C PHE A 57 10.95 4.31 -12.63
N GLY A 58 11.70 3.37 -12.06
CA GLY A 58 11.16 2.28 -11.25
C GLY A 58 10.39 2.78 -10.02
N VAL A 59 10.93 3.74 -9.28
CA VAL A 59 10.26 4.35 -8.12
C VAL A 59 9.00 5.10 -8.55
N LEU A 60 9.04 5.81 -9.68
CA LEU A 60 7.88 6.53 -10.17
C LEU A 60 6.75 5.58 -10.59
N ILE A 61 7.08 4.48 -11.27
CA ILE A 61 6.14 3.42 -11.64
C ILE A 61 5.56 2.74 -10.39
N ASP A 62 6.37 2.43 -9.39
CA ASP A 62 5.86 1.82 -8.15
C ASP A 62 4.89 2.76 -7.41
N ALA A 63 5.30 4.02 -7.23
CA ALA A 63 4.51 5.01 -6.51
C ALA A 63 3.19 5.34 -7.20
N LEU A 64 3.17 5.39 -8.54
CA LEU A 64 1.98 5.71 -9.32
C LEU A 64 1.17 4.48 -9.69
N ILE A 65 1.76 3.49 -10.36
CA ILE A 65 1.02 2.35 -10.92
C ILE A 65 0.78 1.30 -9.84
N VAL A 66 1.85 0.82 -9.20
CA VAL A 66 1.74 -0.30 -8.25
C VAL A 66 0.90 0.11 -7.04
N ARG A 67 1.17 1.29 -6.48
CA ARG A 67 0.55 1.70 -5.22
C ARG A 67 -0.86 2.28 -5.37
N THR A 68 -1.17 2.99 -6.46
CA THR A 68 -2.51 3.59 -6.63
C THR A 68 -3.49 2.66 -7.35
N LEU A 69 -3.00 1.72 -8.16
CA LEU A 69 -3.84 0.83 -8.95
C LEU A 69 -3.68 -0.63 -8.53
N LEU A 70 -2.46 -1.17 -8.61
CA LEU A 70 -2.24 -2.62 -8.49
C LEU A 70 -2.58 -3.13 -7.09
N VAL A 71 -2.08 -2.48 -6.04
CA VAL A 71 -2.35 -2.85 -4.65
C VAL A 71 -3.84 -2.73 -4.31
N PRO A 72 -4.53 -1.59 -4.58
CA PRO A 72 -5.98 -1.48 -4.38
C PRO A 72 -6.79 -2.51 -5.15
N ALA A 73 -6.43 -2.79 -6.41
CA ALA A 73 -7.12 -3.76 -7.25
C ALA A 73 -6.96 -5.19 -6.68
N LEU A 74 -5.76 -5.57 -6.26
CA LEU A 74 -5.50 -6.87 -5.65
C LEU A 74 -6.28 -7.03 -4.34
N VAL A 75 -6.28 -6.02 -3.48
CA VAL A 75 -7.06 -6.04 -2.22
C VAL A 75 -8.57 -6.10 -2.49
N ALA A 76 -9.06 -5.40 -3.52
CA ALA A 76 -10.45 -5.45 -3.91
C ALA A 76 -10.86 -6.83 -4.46
N ILE A 77 -10.00 -7.48 -5.25
CA ILE A 77 -10.25 -8.82 -5.83
C ILE A 77 -10.16 -9.91 -4.77
N MET A 78 -9.14 -9.89 -3.90
CA MET A 78 -8.97 -10.86 -2.82
C MET A 78 -10.06 -10.77 -1.74
N GLY A 79 -10.73 -9.61 -1.61
CA GLY A 79 -11.92 -9.45 -0.78
C GLY A 79 -11.71 -9.93 0.66
N HIS A 80 -12.54 -10.87 1.12
CA HIS A 80 -12.52 -11.41 2.48
C HIS A 80 -11.26 -12.24 2.80
N TRP A 81 -10.61 -12.85 1.80
CA TRP A 81 -9.40 -13.65 2.02
C TRP A 81 -8.22 -12.80 2.52
N ASN A 82 -8.16 -11.52 2.15
CA ASN A 82 -7.14 -10.58 2.64
C ASN A 82 -7.30 -10.26 4.13
N TRP A 83 -8.49 -10.46 4.68
CA TRP A 83 -8.84 -10.08 6.05
C TRP A 83 -8.81 -11.26 7.02
N TRP A 84 -8.79 -12.50 6.51
CA TRP A 84 -8.76 -13.72 7.32
C TRP A 84 -7.54 -13.76 8.23
N MET A 85 -7.78 -14.03 9.51
CA MET A 85 -6.73 -14.20 10.51
C MET A 85 -6.93 -15.57 11.17
N PRO A 86 -5.95 -16.48 11.11
CA PRO A 86 -6.10 -17.80 11.71
C PRO A 86 -6.24 -17.71 13.23
N ASP A 87 -7.22 -18.43 13.79
CA ASP A 87 -7.63 -18.34 15.20
C ASP A 87 -6.49 -18.55 16.21
N GLY A 88 -5.50 -19.37 15.85
CA GLY A 88 -4.31 -19.60 16.69
C GLY A 88 -3.46 -18.34 16.87
N LEU A 89 -3.34 -17.52 15.82
CA LEU A 89 -2.56 -16.29 15.84
C LEU A 89 -3.32 -15.14 16.50
N ALA A 90 -4.63 -15.08 16.28
CA ALA A 90 -5.52 -14.13 16.97
C ALA A 90 -5.52 -14.35 18.49
N ARG A 91 -5.48 -15.61 18.94
CA ARG A 91 -5.41 -15.98 20.36
C ARG A 91 -4.05 -15.64 20.99
N LEU A 92 -2.96 -15.84 20.26
CA LEU A 92 -1.61 -15.49 20.73
C LEU A 92 -1.42 -13.98 20.90
N LEU A 93 -1.93 -13.19 19.94
CA LEU A 93 -1.82 -11.73 19.92
C LEU A 93 -2.85 -11.01 20.81
N ARG A 94 -3.77 -11.74 21.47
CA ARG A 94 -4.85 -11.18 22.31
C ARG A 94 -5.63 -10.04 21.63
N LEU A 95 -5.90 -10.19 20.33
CA LEU A 95 -6.62 -9.16 19.59
C LEU A 95 -8.09 -9.11 20.05
N PRO A 96 -8.66 -7.92 20.28
CA PRO A 96 -10.10 -7.76 20.48
C PRO A 96 -10.85 -8.34 19.27
N ARG A 97 -11.91 -9.13 19.50
CA ARG A 97 -12.73 -9.66 18.41
C ARG A 97 -13.35 -8.48 17.64
N THR A 98 -12.89 -8.24 16.42
CA THR A 98 -13.44 -7.21 15.53
C THR A 98 -14.89 -7.56 15.16
N THR A 99 -15.77 -6.56 15.21
CA THR A 99 -17.23 -6.64 14.98
C THR A 99 -17.64 -7.22 13.61
N ALA A 100 -16.71 -7.34 12.66
CA ALA A 100 -16.95 -7.93 11.33
C ALA A 100 -17.31 -9.42 11.35
N ASP A 101 -17.04 -10.12 12.46
CA ASP A 101 -17.37 -11.54 12.66
C ASP A 101 -18.71 -11.76 13.40
N GLN A 102 -19.47 -10.69 13.66
CA GLN A 102 -20.80 -10.81 14.26
C GLN A 102 -21.82 -11.06 13.13
N PRO A 103 -22.38 -12.27 12.99
CA PRO A 103 -23.46 -12.50 12.04
C PRO A 103 -24.58 -11.56 12.45
N ALA A 104 -25.08 -10.77 11.48
CA ALA A 104 -26.23 -9.90 11.68
C ALA A 104 -27.30 -10.70 12.44
N ALA A 105 -27.54 -10.29 13.69
CA ALA A 105 -28.48 -10.96 14.56
C ALA A 105 -29.82 -11.09 13.83
N ALA A 106 -30.34 -12.31 13.87
CA ALA A 106 -31.57 -12.77 13.21
C ALA A 106 -32.80 -11.93 13.52
#